data_AF-A0A246IUG6-F1
#
_entry.id   AF-A0A246IUG6-F1
#
_cell.length_a   1.000
_cell.length_b   1.000
_cell.length_c   1.000
_cell.angle_alpha   90.00
_cell.angle_beta   90.00
_cell.angle_gamma   90.00
#
_symmetry.space_group_name_H-M   'P 1'
#
loop_
_entity.id
_entity.type
_entity.pdbx_description
1 polymer ?
#
loop_
_entity_poly.entity_id
_entity_poly.type
_entity_poly.pdbx_seq_one_letter_code
_entity_poly.pdbx_strand_id
1 'polypeptide(L)'
;MAWALALATLTGAPAAWAHGDGTPKHGGIVQTANDLSFELVTEADGATLYIEDHDKPLATDGFTGKLSVLKDGVKSEAALKATAPNMLVARGIKLGAGNKVVAVITTPQKQTLAVRFTLR
;
A
#
# COMPACT_ATOMS: atom_id res chain seq x y z
N MET A 1 4.38 -52.70 21.38
CA MET A 1 4.09 -51.62 22.35
C MET A 1 4.40 -50.29 21.68
N ALA A 2 3.41 -49.40 21.70
CA ALA A 2 3.23 -48.27 20.80
C ALA A 2 4.20 -47.11 21.06
N TRP A 3 4.74 -46.51 20.00
CA TRP A 3 5.46 -45.22 20.07
C TRP A 3 4.64 -44.15 19.37
N ALA A 4 4.51 -43.04 20.08
CA ALA A 4 3.46 -42.03 19.94
C ALA A 4 3.67 -41.06 18.76
N LEU A 5 2.55 -40.69 18.15
CA LEU A 5 2.42 -39.59 17.18
C LEU A 5 2.64 -38.24 17.90
N ALA A 6 3.64 -37.47 17.47
CA ALA A 6 3.77 -36.06 17.83
C ALA A 6 2.95 -35.21 16.84
N LEU A 7 1.85 -34.63 17.31
CA LEU A 7 0.96 -33.76 16.54
C LEU A 7 1.48 -32.32 16.63
N ALA A 8 2.03 -31.79 15.54
CA ALA A 8 2.43 -30.38 15.44
C ALA A 8 1.18 -29.53 15.13
N THR A 9 0.65 -28.82 16.14
CA THR A 9 -0.41 -27.83 15.92
C THR A 9 0.21 -26.50 15.50
N LEU A 10 0.18 -26.22 14.20
CA LEU A 10 0.49 -24.91 13.64
C LEU A 10 -0.68 -23.96 13.96
N THR A 11 -0.57 -23.19 15.04
CA THR A 11 -1.52 -22.11 15.33
C THR A 11 -1.24 -20.96 14.37
N GLY A 12 -1.94 -20.95 13.22
CA GLY A 12 -2.03 -19.77 12.37
C GLY A 12 -2.67 -18.63 13.16
N ALA A 13 -1.95 -17.52 13.30
CA ALA A 13 -2.49 -16.31 13.93
C ALA A 13 -3.72 -15.83 13.14
N PRO A 14 -4.79 -15.36 13.80
CA PRO A 14 -5.92 -14.79 13.09
C PRO A 14 -5.45 -13.51 12.39
N ALA A 15 -5.58 -13.47 11.06
CA ALA A 15 -5.54 -12.23 10.32
C ALA A 15 -6.67 -11.35 10.90
N ALA A 16 -6.29 -10.32 11.64
CA ALA A 16 -7.23 -9.30 12.08
C ALA A 16 -7.77 -8.60 10.82
N TRP A 17 -8.94 -9.03 10.37
CA TRP A 17 -9.77 -8.30 9.43
C TRP A 17 -10.27 -7.05 10.14
N ALA A 18 -9.54 -5.95 9.97
CA ALA A 18 -10.06 -4.63 10.28
C ALA A 18 -11.28 -4.42 9.36
N HIS A 19 -12.45 -4.21 9.95
CA HIS A 19 -13.65 -3.79 9.24
C HIS A 19 -13.39 -2.38 8.70
N GLY A 20 -12.89 -2.26 7.46
CA GLY A 20 -12.65 -0.95 6.83
C GLY A 20 -11.63 -0.87 5.70
N ASP A 21 -10.77 -1.88 5.54
CA ASP A 21 -9.78 -1.89 4.45
C ASP A 21 -10.29 -2.78 3.31
N GLY A 22 -10.47 -2.21 2.11
CA GLY A 22 -10.92 -2.94 0.92
C GLY A 22 -10.03 -4.16 0.61
N THR A 23 -10.55 -5.11 -0.17
CA THR A 23 -9.76 -6.30 -0.55
C THR A 23 -8.67 -5.91 -1.55
N PRO A 24 -7.38 -6.24 -1.30
CA PRO A 24 -6.32 -6.00 -2.27
C PRO A 24 -6.59 -6.72 -3.59
N LYS A 25 -6.51 -5.99 -4.71
CA LYS A 25 -6.77 -6.52 -6.06
C LYS A 25 -5.48 -6.86 -6.82
N HIS A 26 -4.36 -6.31 -6.38
CA HIS A 26 -3.06 -6.39 -7.04
C HIS A 26 -1.98 -7.02 -6.13
N GLY A 27 -2.38 -7.55 -4.96
CA GLY A 27 -1.47 -8.18 -4.00
C GLY A 27 -0.75 -7.19 -3.07
N GLY A 28 -1.25 -5.94 -3.00
CA GLY A 28 -0.71 -4.89 -2.15
C GLY A 28 -1.39 -4.77 -0.79
N ILE A 29 -1.18 -3.61 -0.18
CA ILE A 29 -1.85 -3.21 1.06
C ILE A 29 -2.85 -2.12 0.73
N VAL A 30 -4.11 -2.34 1.12
CA VAL A 30 -5.19 -1.38 0.90
C VAL A 30 -5.36 -0.48 2.13
N GLN A 31 -5.62 0.80 1.87
CA GLN A 31 -6.05 1.77 2.86
C GLN A 31 -7.15 2.63 2.25
N THR A 32 -8.13 3.03 3.06
CA THR A 32 -9.25 3.87 2.62
C THR A 32 -9.08 5.29 3.18
N ALA A 33 -9.28 6.31 2.36
CA ALA A 33 -9.31 7.70 2.81
C ALA A 33 -10.17 8.57 1.87
N ASN A 34 -11.00 9.44 2.44
CA ASN A 34 -11.87 10.33 1.66
C ASN A 34 -12.74 9.57 0.63
N ASP A 35 -13.33 8.45 1.07
CA ASP A 35 -14.14 7.52 0.27
C ASP A 35 -13.43 6.85 -0.92
N LEU A 36 -12.12 7.05 -1.03
CA LEU A 36 -11.27 6.39 -2.02
C LEU A 36 -10.49 5.24 -1.38
N SER A 37 -10.28 4.18 -2.16
CA SER A 37 -9.40 3.07 -1.83
C SER A 37 -8.04 3.26 -2.50
N PHE A 38 -6.97 3.01 -1.74
CA PHE A 38 -5.60 3.12 -2.19
C PHE A 38 -4.89 1.79 -1.94
N GLU A 39 -4.44 1.14 -3.01
CA GLU A 39 -3.66 -0.09 -2.90
C GLU A 39 -2.19 0.19 -3.21
N LEU A 40 -1.32 0.02 -2.21
CA LEU A 40 0.13 0.13 -2.37
C LEU A 40 0.72 -1.25 -2.67
N VAL A 41 1.25 -1.42 -3.88
CA VAL A 41 1.97 -2.62 -4.32
C VAL A 41 3.47 -2.33 -4.34
N THR A 42 4.25 -3.16 -3.65
CA THR A 42 5.70 -3.09 -3.67
C THR A 42 6.24 -3.71 -4.96
N GLU A 43 7.10 -2.97 -5.66
CA GLU A 43 7.76 -3.40 -6.89
C GLU A 43 9.26 -3.63 -6.64
N ALA A 44 9.95 -4.28 -7.58
CA ALA A 44 11.40 -4.52 -7.47
C ALA A 44 12.23 -3.22 -7.36
N ASP A 45 11.79 -2.15 -8.02
CA ASP A 45 12.44 -0.82 -7.99
C ASP A 45 11.43 0.29 -7.61
N GLY A 46 10.66 0.09 -6.54
CA GLY A 46 9.77 1.11 -6.02
C GLY A 46 8.39 0.59 -5.63
N ALA A 47 7.36 1.33 -6.04
CA ALA A 47 5.99 0.98 -5.73
C ALA A 47 5.01 1.52 -6.75
N THR A 48 3.90 0.81 -6.88
CA THR A 48 2.70 1.25 -7.58
C THR A 48 1.62 1.55 -6.56
N LEU A 49 0.95 2.69 -6.71
CA LEU A 49 -0.23 3.05 -5.95
C LEU A 49 -1.44 3.07 -6.89
N TYR A 50 -2.36 2.12 -6.69
CA TYR A 50 -3.64 2.09 -7.39
C TYR A 50 -4.67 2.89 -6.61
N ILE A 51 -5.54 3.61 -7.33
CA ILE A 51 -6.59 4.44 -6.73
C ILE A 51 -7.95 4.04 -7.30
N GLU A 52 -8.92 3.80 -6.41
CA GLU A 52 -10.28 3.46 -6.77
C GLU A 52 -11.30 4.28 -5.98
N ASP A 53 -12.42 4.58 -6.61
CA ASP A 53 -13.61 5.20 -6.02
C ASP A 53 -14.73 4.15 -6.02
N HIS A 54 -15.11 3.67 -4.84
CA HIS A 54 -16.11 2.60 -4.68
C HIS A 54 -15.91 1.42 -5.66
N ASP A 55 -14.71 0.81 -5.63
CA ASP A 55 -14.28 -0.30 -6.49
C ASP A 55 -14.11 0.01 -7.98
N LYS A 56 -14.26 1.28 -8.39
CA LYS A 56 -14.05 1.71 -9.77
C LYS A 56 -12.69 2.39 -9.92
N PRO A 57 -11.90 2.08 -10.96
CA PRO A 57 -10.66 2.79 -11.25
C PRO A 57 -10.88 4.30 -11.33
N LEU A 58 -10.16 5.07 -10.50
CA LEU A 58 -10.18 6.52 -10.56
C LEU A 58 -9.13 7.01 -11.54
N ALA A 59 -9.50 7.87 -12.49
CA ALA A 59 -8.53 8.49 -13.39
C ALA A 59 -7.53 9.37 -12.62
N THR A 60 -6.24 9.15 -12.86
CA THR A 60 -5.12 9.81 -12.17
C THR A 60 -4.43 10.87 -13.04
N ASP A 61 -5.02 11.22 -14.18
CA ASP A 61 -4.54 12.31 -15.03
C ASP A 61 -4.42 13.62 -14.24
N GLY A 62 -3.23 14.22 -14.27
CA GLY A 62 -2.90 15.44 -13.54
C GLY A 62 -2.68 15.23 -12.03
N PHE A 63 -2.80 14.01 -11.51
CA PHE A 63 -2.37 13.71 -10.15
C PHE A 63 -0.85 13.69 -10.08
N THR A 64 -0.33 14.18 -8.97
CA THR A 64 1.09 14.09 -8.62
C THR A 64 1.23 13.65 -7.18
N GLY A 65 2.43 13.30 -6.74
CA GLY A 65 2.62 13.03 -5.33
C GLY A 65 4.03 12.70 -4.94
N LYS A 66 4.15 12.26 -3.69
CA LYS A 66 5.39 11.83 -3.07
C LYS A 66 5.15 10.61 -2.21
N LEU A 67 5.96 9.59 -2.42
CA LEU A 67 6.04 8.43 -1.53
C LEU A 67 7.20 8.66 -0.57
N SER A 68 6.91 8.61 0.73
CA SER A 68 7.92 8.66 1.80
C SER A 68 7.98 7.32 2.50
N VAL A 69 9.17 6.77 2.67
CA VAL A 69 9.40 5.51 3.37
C VAL A 69 10.25 5.79 4.60
N LEU A 70 9.73 5.40 5.76
CA LEU A 70 10.39 5.53 7.06
C LEU A 70 10.75 4.14 7.59
N LYS A 71 12.03 3.94 7.88
CA LYS A 71 12.57 2.74 8.52
C LYS A 71 13.54 3.16 9.61
N ASP A 72 13.28 2.74 10.84
CA ASP A 72 14.17 3.00 12.00
C ASP A 72 14.61 4.47 12.14
N GLY A 73 13.69 5.41 11.87
CA GLY A 73 13.96 6.85 11.93
C GLY A 73 14.58 7.45 10.66
N VAL A 74 15.02 6.63 9.70
CA VAL A 74 15.57 7.07 8.41
C VAL A 74 14.46 7.24 7.39
N LYS A 75 14.38 8.43 6.78
CA LYS A 75 13.40 8.76 5.73
C LYS A 75 14.05 8.72 4.34
N SER A 76 13.39 8.07 3.40
CA SER A 76 13.67 8.17 1.96
C SER A 76 12.40 8.60 1.22
N GLU A 77 12.57 9.26 0.07
CA GLU A 77 11.44 9.82 -0.69
C GLU A 77 11.61 9.57 -2.20
N ALA A 78 10.50 9.37 -2.89
CA ALA A 78 10.43 9.32 -4.35
C ALA A 78 9.14 10.00 -4.84
N ALA A 79 9.18 10.55 -6.05
CA ALA A 79 8.01 11.15 -6.67
C ALA A 79 7.02 10.06 -7.12
N LEU A 80 5.74 10.28 -6.85
CA LEU A 80 4.63 9.53 -7.44
C LEU A 80 4.19 10.23 -8.72
N LYS A 81 4.17 9.49 -9.83
CA LYS A 81 3.79 10.01 -11.15
C LYS A 81 2.67 9.17 -11.75
N ALA A 82 1.67 9.81 -12.34
CA ALA A 82 0.66 9.12 -13.13
C ALA A 82 1.31 8.41 -14.33
N THR A 83 1.01 7.13 -14.50
CA THR A 83 1.61 6.30 -15.58
C THR A 83 0.59 5.47 -16.36
N ALA A 84 -0.59 5.26 -15.80
CA ALA A 84 -1.70 4.55 -16.39
C ALA A 84 -3.00 5.08 -15.74
N PRO A 85 -4.20 4.69 -16.23
CA PRO A 85 -5.46 5.34 -15.87
C PRO A 85 -5.64 5.56 -14.37
N ASN A 86 -5.37 4.56 -13.52
CA ASN A 86 -5.56 4.65 -12.08
C ASN A 86 -4.28 4.42 -11.27
N MET A 87 -3.10 4.68 -11.84
CA MET A 87 -1.82 4.29 -11.25
C MET A 87 -0.88 5.48 -11.06
N LEU A 88 -0.41 5.65 -9.82
CA LEU A 88 0.74 6.48 -9.50
C LEU A 88 1.96 5.59 -9.18
N VAL A 89 3.08 5.79 -9.87
CA VAL A 89 4.30 4.99 -9.70
C VAL A 89 5.41 5.83 -9.08
N ALA A 90 6.08 5.26 -8.08
CA ALA A 90 7.33 5.74 -7.53
C ALA A 90 8.45 4.78 -7.91
N ARG A 91 9.58 5.31 -8.38
CA ARG A 91 10.78 4.54 -8.75
C ARG A 91 12.00 4.91 -7.91
N GLY A 92 12.97 4.00 -7.81
CA GLY A 92 14.24 4.28 -7.15
C GLY A 92 14.16 4.36 -5.62
N ILE A 93 13.11 3.81 -5.02
CA ILE A 93 12.90 3.80 -3.56
C ILE A 93 12.75 2.37 -3.05
N LYS A 94 13.45 2.02 -1.98
CA LYS A 94 13.40 0.68 -1.40
C LYS A 94 12.26 0.57 -0.39
N LEU A 95 11.35 -0.36 -0.64
CA LEU A 95 10.29 -0.75 0.28
C LEU A 95 10.63 -2.13 0.85
N GLY A 96 10.27 -2.37 2.11
CA GLY A 96 10.51 -3.64 2.79
C GLY A 96 9.64 -3.79 4.03
N ALA A 97 9.51 -5.02 4.52
CA ALA A 97 8.73 -5.33 5.71
C ALA A 97 9.17 -4.46 6.91
N GLY A 98 8.19 -4.02 7.71
CA GLY A 98 8.38 -3.11 8.84
C GLY A 98 8.46 -1.63 8.46
N ASN A 99 8.60 -1.28 7.18
CA ASN A 99 8.63 0.13 6.78
C ASN A 99 7.25 0.78 6.97
N LYS A 100 7.26 2.02 7.48
CA LYS A 100 6.11 2.92 7.47
C LYS A 100 6.15 3.74 6.19
N VAL A 101 5.10 3.69 5.38
CA VAL A 101 5.04 4.38 4.10
C VAL A 101 3.95 5.44 4.15
N VAL A 102 4.23 6.64 3.64
CA VAL A 102 3.26 7.71 3.50
C VAL A 102 3.21 8.15 2.04
N ALA A 103 2.07 7.98 1.41
CA ALA A 103 1.78 8.55 0.11
C ALA A 103 1.08 9.90 0.31
N VAL A 104 1.68 10.97 -0.19
CA VAL A 104 1.04 12.30 -0.27
C VAL A 104 0.70 12.54 -1.72
N ILE A 105 -0.58 12.73 -2.01
CA ILE A 105 -1.15 12.82 -3.35
C ILE A 105 -1.75 14.20 -3.51
N THR A 106 -1.46 14.86 -4.62
CA THR A 106 -2.02 16.15 -4.98
C THR A 106 -2.90 15.98 -6.22
N THR A 107 -4.17 16.35 -6.10
CA THR A 107 -5.13 16.31 -7.21
C THR A 107 -4.93 17.49 -8.17
N PRO A 108 -5.51 17.45 -9.39
CA PRO A 108 -5.49 18.59 -10.31
C PRO A 108 -6.10 19.87 -9.71
N GLN A 109 -7.02 19.74 -8.75
CA GLN A 109 -7.63 20.85 -8.01
C GLN A 109 -6.75 21.36 -6.85
N LYS A 110 -5.48 20.92 -6.78
CA LYS A 110 -4.51 21.27 -5.72
C LYS A 110 -4.91 20.81 -4.31
N GLN A 111 -5.82 19.86 -4.21
CA GLN A 111 -6.14 19.23 -2.91
C GLN A 111 -5.09 18.18 -2.60
N THR A 112 -4.66 18.13 -1.34
CA THR A 112 -3.64 17.17 -0.88
C THR A 112 -4.27 16.14 0.05
N LEU A 113 -3.99 14.86 -0.21
CA LEU A 113 -4.39 13.73 0.62
C LEU A 113 -3.16 12.95 1.06
N ALA A 114 -3.13 12.52 2.33
CA ALA A 114 -2.06 11.70 2.87
C ALA A 114 -2.61 10.33 3.33
N VAL A 115 -2.02 9.26 2.79
CA VAL A 115 -2.39 7.88 3.08
C VAL A 115 -1.19 7.16 3.70
N ARG A 116 -1.41 6.44 4.81
CA ARG A 116 -0.34 5.79 5.58
C ARG A 116 -0.48 4.28 5.49
N PHE A 117 0.61 3.61 5.11
CA PHE A 117 0.71 2.16 5.02
C PHE A 117 1.76 1.65 6.00
N THR A 118 1.56 0.43 6.51
CA THR A 118 2.58 -0.30 7.25
C THR A 118 2.85 -1.59 6.48
N LEU A 119 4.06 -1.73 5.94
CA LEU A 119 4.46 -2.96 5.26
C LEU A 119 4.68 -4.04 6.32
N ARG A 120 3.96 -5.16 6.20
CA ARG A 120 4.06 -6.29 7.13
C ARG A 120 5.09 -7.31 6.68
#